data_AF-A0A5C0VM15-F1
#
_entry.id   AF-A0A5C0VM15-F1
#
_cell.length_a   1.000
_cell.length_b   1.000
_cell.length_c   1.000
_cell.angle_alpha   90.00
_cell.angle_beta   90.00
_cell.angle_gamma   90.00
#
_symmetry.space_group_name_H-M   'P 1'
#
loop_
_entity.id
_entity.type
_entity.pdbx_description
1 polymer ?
#
loop_
_entity_poly.entity_id
_entity_poly.type
_entity_poly.pdbx_seq_one_letter_code
_entity_poly.pdbx_strand_id
1 'polypeptide(L)'
;MKRITLILVIFGTLVVTACSNNTKNNNATTTDKNLVYTCPMDPEVISYEPGTCPKCKMDLVVKEDAEAGKTHTDTAHHNHNH
;
A
#
# COMPACT_ATOMS: atom_id res chain seq x y z
N MET A 1 12.36 29.39 -41.77
CA MET A 1 11.09 30.03 -41.36
C MET A 1 10.02 29.03 -40.90
N LYS A 2 9.70 27.95 -41.63
CA LYS A 2 8.74 26.91 -41.18
C LYS A 2 9.13 26.11 -39.93
N ARG A 3 10.43 26.04 -39.59
CA ARG A 3 10.93 25.38 -38.37
C ARG A 3 10.76 26.24 -37.11
N ILE A 4 10.73 27.57 -37.25
CA ILE A 4 10.52 28.49 -36.11
C ILE A 4 9.05 28.48 -35.70
N THR A 5 8.12 28.40 -36.66
CA THR A 5 6.69 28.24 -36.40
C THR A 5 6.37 26.94 -35.65
N LEU A 6 7.09 25.84 -35.92
CA LEU A 6 6.94 24.58 -35.18
C LEU A 6 7.37 24.70 -33.70
N ILE A 7 8.47 25.42 -33.42
CA ILE A 7 9.00 25.57 -32.06
C ILE A 7 8.04 26.39 -31.16
N LEU A 8 7.39 27.42 -31.72
CA LEU A 8 6.45 28.28 -30.97
C LEU A 8 5.11 27.57 -30.66
N VAL A 9 4.64 26.68 -31.54
CA VAL A 9 3.41 25.90 -31.30
C VAL A 9 3.64 24.82 -30.24
N ILE A 10 4.82 24.20 -30.21
CA ILE A 10 5.19 23.15 -29.24
C ILE A 10 5.32 23.72 -27.82
N PHE A 11 5.84 24.93 -27.64
CA PHE A 11 5.92 25.60 -26.33
C PHE A 11 4.54 26.04 -25.81
N GLY A 12 3.63 26.44 -26.71
CA GLY A 12 2.28 26.90 -26.35
C GLY A 12 1.31 25.80 -25.95
N THR A 13 1.43 24.59 -26.51
CA THR A 13 0.59 23.44 -26.13
C THR A 13 1.02 22.77 -24.83
N LEU A 14 2.25 23.04 -24.36
CA LEU A 14 2.80 22.39 -23.17
C LEU A 14 2.14 22.86 -21.85
N VAL A 15 1.37 23.96 -21.87
CA VAL A 15 0.72 24.55 -20.69
C VAL A 15 -0.74 24.11 -20.49
N VAL A 16 -1.40 23.52 -21.50
CA VAL A 16 -2.83 23.13 -21.42
C VAL A 16 -3.00 21.61 -21.28
N THR A 17 -2.25 21.00 -20.36
CA THR A 17 -2.63 19.70 -19.78
C THR A 17 -2.32 19.74 -18.29
N ALA A 18 -2.97 20.68 -17.60
CA ALA A 18 -3.12 20.61 -16.15
C ALA A 18 -4.09 19.46 -15.85
N CYS A 19 -3.54 18.26 -15.66
CA CYS A 19 -4.26 17.21 -14.97
C CYS A 19 -4.59 17.72 -13.56
N SER A 20 -5.87 18.01 -13.33
CA SER A 20 -6.44 17.98 -11.99
C SER A 20 -6.46 16.51 -11.56
N ASN A 21 -5.55 16.09 -10.70
CA ASN A 21 -5.82 14.91 -9.89
C ASN A 21 -5.12 15.03 -8.53
N ASN A 22 -5.96 15.17 -7.51
CA ASN A 22 -5.55 15.09 -6.12
C ASN A 22 -5.16 13.62 -5.86
N THR A 23 -3.86 13.31 -6.01
CA THR A 23 -3.33 12.00 -5.68
C THR A 23 -3.17 11.94 -4.16
N LYS A 24 -4.27 11.64 -3.47
CA LYS A 24 -4.16 10.91 -2.21
C LYS A 24 -3.49 9.57 -2.54
N ASN A 25 -2.46 9.25 -1.75
CA ASN A 25 -1.98 7.92 -1.41
C ASN A 25 -1.49 7.04 -2.60
N ASN A 26 -0.57 6.11 -2.47
CA ASN A 26 -0.17 5.30 -1.33
C ASN A 26 1.33 5.11 -1.39
N ASN A 27 1.89 4.79 -0.23
CA ASN A 27 3.26 4.35 -0.04
C ASN A 27 3.55 3.15 -0.97
N ALA A 28 4.00 3.44 -2.19
CA ALA A 28 4.58 2.48 -3.10
C ALA A 28 6.00 2.16 -2.62
N THR A 29 6.09 1.49 -1.47
CA THR A 29 7.31 0.78 -1.10
C THR A 29 7.32 -0.53 -1.89
N THR A 30 7.72 -0.45 -3.16
CA THR A 30 8.23 -1.62 -3.88
C THR A 30 9.72 -1.71 -3.58
N THR A 31 10.05 -2.27 -2.43
CA THR A 31 11.36 -2.89 -2.17
C THR A 31 11.14 -3.94 -1.10
N ASP A 32 11.02 -5.20 -1.52
CA ASP A 32 11.44 -6.40 -0.78
C ASP A 32 11.35 -6.30 0.76
N LYS A 33 10.16 -6.02 1.29
CA LYS A 33 9.92 -6.31 2.70
C LYS A 33 9.81 -7.82 2.77
N ASN A 34 10.78 -8.46 3.42
CA ASN A 34 10.73 -9.89 3.73
C ASN A 34 9.54 -10.13 4.68
N LEU A 35 8.36 -10.31 4.10
CA LEU A 35 7.12 -10.56 4.83
C LEU A 35 7.20 -11.98 5.36
N VAL A 36 7.25 -12.09 6.68
CA VAL A 36 7.18 -13.36 7.37
C VAL A 36 5.73 -13.56 7.79
N TYR A 37 5.17 -14.72 7.50
CA TYR A 37 3.82 -15.13 7.87
C TYR A 37 3.87 -16.15 9.00
N THR A 38 2.91 -16.10 9.91
CA THR A 38 2.80 -17.00 11.06
C THR A 38 1.37 -17.45 11.34
N CYS A 39 1.19 -18.61 11.98
CA CYS A 39 -0.14 -19.08 12.35
C CYS A 39 -0.60 -18.37 13.64
N PRO A 40 -1.81 -17.78 13.68
CA PRO A 40 -2.31 -17.07 14.87
C PRO A 40 -2.52 -17.96 16.10
N MET A 41 -2.62 -19.29 15.90
CA MET A 41 -2.75 -20.27 16.96
C MET A 41 -1.41 -20.93 17.34
N ASP A 42 -0.46 -20.97 16.41
CA ASP A 42 0.82 -21.67 16.54
C ASP A 42 1.97 -20.80 16.01
N PRO A 43 2.57 -19.93 16.84
CA PRO A 43 3.61 -18.97 16.40
C PRO A 43 4.90 -19.63 15.90
N GLU A 44 5.08 -20.93 16.15
CA GLU A 44 6.19 -21.73 15.62
C GLU A 44 6.05 -22.05 14.12
N VAL A 45 4.83 -21.96 13.58
CA VAL A 45 4.60 -22.12 12.14
C VAL A 45 4.97 -20.81 11.47
N ILE A 46 6.06 -20.82 10.72
CA ILE A 46 6.60 -19.67 9.98
C ILE A 46 6.61 -19.98 8.47
N SER A 47 6.21 -19.02 7.65
CA SER A 47 6.24 -19.09 6.18
C SER A 47 6.75 -17.76 5.62
N TYR A 48 7.42 -17.79 4.47
CA TYR A 48 7.81 -16.57 3.74
C TYR A 48 6.82 -16.21 2.63
N GLU A 49 5.77 -17.02 2.49
CA GLU A 49 4.72 -16.88 1.49
C GLU A 49 3.34 -16.89 2.16
N PRO A 50 2.36 -16.18 1.58
CA PRO A 50 0.98 -16.24 2.03
C PRO A 50 0.40 -17.64 1.80
N GLY A 51 -0.51 -18.07 2.68
CA GLY A 51 -1.17 -19.36 2.54
C GLY A 51 -1.90 -19.78 3.80
N THR A 52 -2.21 -21.07 3.87
CA THR A 52 -2.99 -21.68 4.95
C THR A 52 -2.10 -22.56 5.83
N CYS A 53 -2.29 -22.49 7.14
CA CYS A 53 -1.56 -23.31 8.11
C CYS A 53 -1.88 -24.81 7.91
N PRO A 54 -0.88 -25.69 7.74
CA PRO A 54 -1.09 -27.12 7.50
C PRO A 54 -1.63 -27.87 8.72
N LYS A 55 -1.53 -27.29 9.92
CA LYS A 55 -2.04 -27.89 11.17
C LYS A 55 -3.52 -27.61 11.38
N CYS A 56 -3.90 -26.33 11.40
CA CYS A 56 -5.25 -25.88 11.78
C CYS A 56 -6.13 -25.46 10.60
N LYS A 57 -5.58 -25.40 9.37
CA LYS A 57 -6.27 -24.95 8.15
C LYS A 57 -6.81 -23.51 8.18
N MET A 58 -6.30 -22.67 9.08
CA MET A 58 -6.56 -21.22 9.08
C MET A 58 -5.51 -20.48 8.27
N ASP A 59 -5.85 -19.29 7.79
CA ASP A 59 -4.92 -18.44 7.04
C ASP A 59 -3.77 -17.95 7.92
N LEU A 60 -2.56 -17.94 7.34
CA LEU A 60 -1.38 -17.39 7.97
C LEU A 60 -1.46 -15.85 7.97
N VAL A 61 -1.07 -15.24 9.08
CA VAL A 61 -1.07 -13.78 9.27
C VAL A 61 0.34 -13.24 9.20
N VAL A 62 0.51 -11.99 8.74
CA VAL A 62 1.84 -11.36 8.70
C VAL A 62 2.35 -11.17 10.13
N LYS A 63 3.57 -11.65 10.36
CA LYS A 63 4.33 -11.46 11.58
C LYS A 63 4.96 -10.06 11.54
N GLU A 64 4.60 -9.24 12.51
CA GLU A 64 5.03 -7.83 12.58
C GLU A 64 6.48 -7.72 13.08
N ASP A 65 7.44 -8.08 12.22
CA ASP A 65 8.87 -7.87 12.49
C ASP A 65 9.41 -6.66 11.69
N ALA A 66 8.64 -6.20 10.70
CA ALA A 66 8.93 -5.06 9.85
C ALA A 66 7.68 -4.20 9.74
N GLU A 67 7.77 -2.98 10.27
CA GLU A 67 6.74 -1.95 10.28
C GLU A 67 6.04 -1.82 8.91
N ALA A 68 4.88 -2.45 8.79
CA ALA A 68 3.99 -2.33 7.65
C ALA A 68 2.56 -2.21 8.17
N GLY A 69 2.28 -1.02 8.73
CA GLY A 69 0.97 -0.37 8.70
C GLY A 69 -0.25 -1.25 8.97
N LYS A 70 -0.46 -1.65 10.22
CA LYS A 70 -1.83 -1.76 10.72
C LYS A 70 -2.34 -0.35 11.01
N THR A 71 -3.00 0.25 10.03
CA THR A 71 -3.96 1.32 10.33
C THR A 71 -5.17 0.66 10.96
N HIS A 72 -5.07 0.33 12.25
CA HIS A 72 -6.25 0.16 13.07
C HIS A 72 -6.80 1.59 13.27
N THR A 73 -7.75 2.00 12.43
CA THR A 73 -8.59 3.14 12.79
C THR A 73 -9.54 2.65 13.87
N ASP A 74 -9.08 2.69 15.12
CA ASP A 74 -9.91 2.54 16.30
C ASP A 74 -10.93 3.68 16.30
N THR A 75 -12.02 3.47 15.56
CA THR A 75 -13.16 4.35 15.56
C THR A 75 -13.85 4.18 16.91
N ALA A 76 -13.57 5.11 17.81
CA ALA A 76 -14.36 5.50 18.99
C ALA A 76 -15.15 4.37 19.68
N HIS A 77 -14.55 3.74 20.70
CA HIS A 77 -15.32 3.02 21.71
C HIS A 77 -16.30 3.98 22.40
N HIS A 78 -17.60 3.84 22.11
CA HIS A 78 -18.65 4.54 22.84
C HIS A 78 -18.87 3.82 24.18
N ASN A 79 -18.47 4.49 25.26
CA ASN A 79 -18.87 4.17 26.62
C ASN A 79 -20.21 4.83 26.91
N HIS A 80 -21.26 4.04 27.13
CA HIS A 80 -22.46 4.51 27.82
C HIS A 80 -22.88 3.49 28.89
N ASN A 81 -22.32 3.64 30.09
CA ASN A 81 -22.99 3.24 31.32
C ASN A 81 -23.29 4.49 32.16
N HIS A 82 -24.57 4.83 32.29
CA HIS A 82 -25.15 5.32 33.54
C HIS A 82 -26.66 5.08 33.56
#